data_AF-A0AAV5J3H3-F1
#
_entry.id   AF-A0AAV5J3H3-F1
#
_cell.length_a   1.000
_cell.length_b   1.000
_cell.length_c   1.000
_cell.angle_alpha   90.00
_cell.angle_beta   90.00
_cell.angle_gamma   90.00
#
_symmetry.space_group_name_H-M   'P 1'
#
loop_
_entity.id
_entity.type
_entity.pdbx_description
1 polymer ?
#
loop_
_entity_poly.entity_id
_entity_poly.type
_entity_poly.pdbx_seq_one_letter_code
_entity_poly.pdbx_strand_id
1 'polypeptide(L)' 'MKCLMFTIFMLALLFAAGTTEVTAIMECIIPVPTKNCEDASCKNLCQGKYGPRAGHICQSCASCFCLIPC' A
#
# COMPACT_ATOMS: atom_id res chain seq x y z
N MET A 1 36.31 23.03 -12.84
CA MET A 1 35.01 23.29 -13.52
C MET A 1 34.52 22.04 -14.27
N LYS A 2 34.36 20.91 -13.59
CA LYS A 2 33.91 19.61 -14.17
C LYS A 2 32.89 18.87 -13.30
N CYS A 3 32.57 19.37 -12.11
CA CYS A 3 31.54 18.79 -11.23
C CYS A 3 30.14 19.35 -11.47
N LEU A 4 30.03 20.52 -12.11
CA LEU A 4 28.76 21.25 -12.21
C LEU A 4 27.84 20.72 -13.33
N MET A 5 28.37 19.96 -14.30
CA MET A 5 27.56 19.36 -15.37
C MET A 5 26.80 18.09 -14.93
N PHE A 6 27.27 17.39 -13.89
CA PHE A 6 26.63 16.14 -13.44
C PHE A 6 25.34 16.39 -12.65
N THR A 7 25.24 17.51 -11.93
CA THR A 7 24.05 17.84 -11.13
C THR A 7 22.84 18.18 -11.99
N ILE A 8 23.03 18.85 -13.12
CA ILE A 8 21.93 19.27 -14.00
C ILE A 8 21.27 18.04 -14.68
N PHE A 9 22.07 17.02 -15.02
CA PHE A 9 21.55 15.81 -15.68
C PHE A 9 20.71 14.94 -14.74
N MET A 10 21.06 14.89 -13.44
CA MET A 10 20.28 14.15 -12.44
C MET A 10 18.93 14.81 -12.13
N LEU A 11 18.86 16.14 -12.15
CA LEU A 11 17.61 16.88 -11.96
C LEU A 11 16.61 16.59 -13.08
N ALA A 12 17.04 16.49 -14.34
CA ALA A 12 16.16 16.21 -15.47
C ALA A 12 15.51 14.81 -15.41
N LEU A 13 16.20 13.82 -14.83
CA LEU A 13 15.66 12.47 -14.64
C LEU A 13 14.53 12.42 -13.60
N LEU A 14 14.58 13.27 -12.57
CA LEU A 14 13.54 13.36 -11.54
C LEU A 14 12.21 13.91 -12.08
N PHE A 15 12.22 14.75 -13.12
CA PHE A 15 10.99 15.27 -13.74
C PHE A 15 10.40 14.33 -14.80
N ALA A 16 11.18 13.39 -15.33
CA ALA A 16 10.73 12.41 -16.32
C ALA A 16 10.14 11.13 -15.69
N ALA A 17 10.52 10.82 -14.44
CA ALA A 17 9.87 9.79 -13.66
C ALA A 17 8.51 10.32 -13.19
N GLY A 18 7.53 10.07 -14.04
CA GLY A 18 6.11 10.39 -13.91
C GLY A 18 5.66 10.82 -12.52
N THR A 19 4.89 11.90 -12.52
CA THR A 19 3.69 11.95 -11.69
C THR A 19 2.83 10.73 -12.03
N THR A 20 3.22 9.54 -11.56
CA THR A 20 2.26 8.49 -11.28
C THR A 20 1.41 9.11 -10.20
N GLU A 21 0.32 9.72 -10.65
CA GLU A 21 -0.78 10.13 -9.81
C GLU A 21 -1.05 8.93 -8.91
N VAL A 22 -0.61 9.04 -7.65
CA VAL A 22 -1.04 8.15 -6.59
C VAL A 22 -2.51 8.46 -6.50
N THR A 23 -3.30 7.75 -7.30
CA THR A 23 -4.72 7.62 -7.10
C THR A 23 -4.80 7.00 -5.73
N ALA A 24 -4.87 7.84 -4.71
CA ALA A 24 -5.20 7.46 -3.37
C ALA A 24 -6.65 6.98 -3.47
N ILE A 25 -6.81 5.72 -3.90
CA ILE A 25 -8.05 4.99 -3.79
C ILE A 25 -8.39 5.12 -2.32
N MET A 26 -9.53 5.76 -2.02
CA MET A 26 -9.93 5.98 -0.64
C MET A 26 -10.22 4.61 -0.05
N GLU A 27 -9.28 4.07 0.72
CA GLU A 27 -9.42 2.75 1.32
C GLU A 27 -10.10 2.85 2.69
N CYS A 28 -11.21 2.15 2.84
CA CYS A 28 -11.91 1.96 4.09
C CYS A 28 -11.22 0.84 4.87
N ILE A 29 -10.81 1.13 6.12
CA ILE A 29 -10.17 0.18 7.02
C ILE A 29 -11.22 -0.45 7.92
N ILE A 30 -11.46 -1.75 7.76
CA ILE A 30 -12.43 -2.50 8.58
C ILE A 30 -11.68 -3.42 9.54
N PRO A 31 -11.77 -3.22 10.87
CA PRO A 31 -11.19 -4.13 11.83
C PRO A 31 -11.95 -5.46 11.83
N VAL A 32 -11.19 -6.56 11.78
CA VAL A 32 -11.68 -7.92 11.93
C VAL A 32 -11.05 -8.53 13.17
N PRO A 33 -11.84 -8.88 14.20
CA PRO A 33 -11.31 -9.47 15.41
C PRO A 33 -10.73 -10.85 15.09
N THR A 34 -9.42 -10.99 15.25
CA THR A 34 -8.72 -12.27 15.13
C THR A 34 -7.94 -12.52 16.43
N LYS A 35 -7.80 -13.79 16.84
CA LYS A 35 -7.01 -14.13 18.05
C LYS A 35 -5.51 -14.09 17.77
N ASN A 36 -5.13 -14.53 16.57
CA ASN A 36 -3.78 -14.43 16.02
C ASN A 36 -3.93 -13.82 14.64
N CYS A 37 -3.26 -12.69 14.39
CA CYS A 37 -3.19 -12.16 13.05
C CYS A 37 -2.08 -12.87 12.29
N GLU A 38 -2.47 -13.84 11.47
CA GLU A 38 -1.60 -14.47 10.49
C GLU A 38 -1.95 -13.90 9.12
N ASP A 39 -0.97 -13.38 8.38
CA ASP A 39 -1.18 -12.69 7.10
C ASP A 39 -2.04 -13.52 6.13
N ALA A 40 -1.74 -14.80 5.96
CA ALA A 40 -2.49 -15.69 5.05
C ALA A 40 -3.96 -15.83 5.49
N SER A 41 -4.19 -16.04 6.77
CA SER A 41 -5.53 -16.15 7.34
C SER A 41 -6.30 -14.83 7.24
N CYS A 42 -5.66 -13.70 7.53
CA CYS A 42 -6.23 -12.36 7.44
C CYS A 42 -6.57 -12.00 5.98
N LYS A 43 -5.66 -12.29 5.03
CA LYS A 43 -5.90 -12.14 3.60
C LYS A 43 -7.12 -12.94 3.14
N ASN A 44 -7.17 -14.24 3.48
CA ASN A 44 -8.28 -15.10 3.07
C ASN A 44 -9.61 -14.62 3.67
N LEU A 45 -9.61 -14.13 4.91
CA LEU A 45 -10.80 -13.52 5.54
C LEU A 45 -11.26 -12.27 4.78
N CYS A 46 -10.35 -11.32 4.52
CA CYS A 46 -10.67 -10.09 3.83
C CYS A 46 -11.13 -10.34 2.39
N GLN A 47 -10.43 -11.21 1.67
CA GLN A 47 -10.77 -11.55 0.29
C GLN A 47 -12.05 -12.39 0.18
N GLY A 48 -12.31 -13.27 1.15
CA GLY A 48 -13.54 -14.05 1.21
C GLY A 48 -14.78 -13.20 1.50
N LYS A 49 -14.64 -12.16 2.32
CA LYS A 49 -15.78 -11.30 2.71
C LYS A 49 -16.02 -10.13 1.75
N TYR A 50 -14.96 -9.53 1.22
CA TYR A 50 -15.03 -8.29 0.43
C TYR A 50 -14.57 -8.47 -1.03
N GLY A 51 -14.13 -9.66 -1.42
CA GLY A 51 -13.71 -9.99 -2.78
C GLY A 51 -12.20 -10.00 -2.98
N PRO A 52 -11.71 -10.54 -4.12
CA PRO A 52 -10.30 -10.88 -4.33
C PRO A 52 -9.34 -9.67 -4.35
N ARG A 53 -9.88 -8.46 -4.47
CA ARG A 53 -9.11 -7.20 -4.47
C ARG A 53 -9.01 -6.54 -3.10
N ALA A 54 -9.65 -7.09 -2.07
CA ALA A 54 -9.52 -6.59 -0.72
C ALA A 54 -8.08 -6.78 -0.22
N GLY A 55 -7.49 -5.68 0.27
CA GLY A 55 -6.22 -5.69 0.97
C GLY A 55 -6.39 -6.11 2.42
N HIS A 56 -5.26 -6.32 3.10
CA HIS A 56 -5.24 -6.71 4.51
C HIS A 56 -4.00 -6.14 5.19
N ILE A 57 -4.11 -5.85 6.48
CA ILE A 57 -3.01 -5.47 7.36
C ILE A 57 -3.12 -6.30 8.63
N CYS A 58 -2.04 -6.96 9.01
CA CYS A 58 -1.88 -7.50 10.35
C CYS A 58 -1.10 -6.52 11.23
N GLN A 59 -1.76 -5.91 12.21
CA GLN A 59 -1.06 -5.08 13.19
C GLN A 59 -0.57 -5.97 14.33
N SER A 60 0.71 -5.83 14.68
CA SER A 60 1.44 -6.70 15.62
C SER A 60 0.58 -7.06 16.84
N CYS A 61 0.25 -8.35 16.93
CA CYS A 61 -0.29 -9.06 18.09
C CYS A 61 -1.81 -9.18 18.31
N ALA A 62 -2.70 -8.94 17.34
CA ALA A 62 -4.03 -9.61 17.35
C ALA A 62 -4.93 -9.23 16.17
N SER A 63 -4.86 -7.99 15.70
CA SER A 63 -5.95 -7.43 14.88
C SER A 63 -5.64 -7.50 13.39
N CYS A 64 -6.51 -8.21 12.67
CA CYS A 64 -6.60 -8.17 11.22
C CYS A 64 -7.42 -6.95 10.79
N PHE A 65 -6.97 -6.21 9.79
CA PHE A 65 -7.71 -5.10 9.20
C PHE A 65 -7.86 -5.35 7.71
N CYS A 66 -9.09 -5.26 7.19
CA CYS A 66 -9.35 -5.35 5.77
C CYS A 66 -9.35 -3.96 5.15
N LEU A 67 -8.60 -3.81 4.06
CA LEU A 67 -8.58 -2.61 3.23
C LEU A 67 -9.49 -2.87 2.03
N ILE A 68 -10.53 -2.06 1.88
CA ILE A 68 -11.42 -2.13 0.73
C ILE A 68 -11.57 -0.75 0.12
N PRO A 69 -11.82 -0.61 -1.19
CA PRO A 69 -12.25 0.67 -1.72
C PRO A 69 -13.53 1.09 -0.99
N CYS A 70 -13.50 2.28 -0.37
CA CYS A 70 -14.71 3.07 -0.27
C CYS A 70 -15.13 3.47 -1.71
#